data_AF-U1PUR0-F1
#
_entry.id   AF-U1PUR0-F1
#
_cell.length_a   1.000
_cell.length_b   1.000
_cell.length_c   1.000
_cell.angle_alpha   90.00
_cell.angle_beta   90.00
_cell.angle_gamma   90.00
#
_symmetry.space_group_name_H-M   'P 1'
#
loop_
_entity.id
_entity.type
_entity.pdbx_description
1 polymer ?
#
loop_
_entity_poly.entity_id
_entity_poly.type
_entity_poly.pdbx_seq_one_letter_code
_entity_poly.pdbx_strand_id
1 'polypeptide(L)'
;MFSVSQYEMMPSNDNSFTNKAADFLDRIGLEDLTEDYREENDAGDDRLAEVFDPLPDVLAKAPEVHEVNKVNTHRDGNDVLVPVMPIVLEDAGEPAMDTVWDIAGSVIEAVHPVFEEFHVRHYDLQFAYADADEQEVTYRRITVQPELVDSYITDPEYTLSDLRVEVKVGDDGDDGVPPVYWQQFDAESIGSSGAYAGGGGAAVAMACASASAGAAASCAGSAAGAGGAAGGGGGAGGC
;
A
#
# COMPACT_ATOMS: atom_id res chain seq x y z
N MET A 1 -31.16 38.08 45.20
CA MET A 1 -30.68 36.84 45.82
C MET A 1 -30.43 35.86 44.68
N PHE A 2 -29.17 35.77 44.26
CA PHE A 2 -28.58 34.75 43.38
C PHE A 2 -28.75 33.36 44.07
N SER A 3 -28.68 32.17 43.46
CA SER A 3 -27.86 31.74 42.33
C SER A 3 -28.29 30.32 41.91
N VAL A 4 -28.45 30.14 40.59
CA VAL A 4 -27.85 29.11 39.72
C VAL A 4 -28.05 27.61 40.02
N SER A 5 -28.84 27.04 39.11
CA SER A 5 -28.89 25.65 38.63
C SER A 5 -27.50 25.04 38.40
N GLN A 6 -27.22 23.90 39.04
CA GLN A 6 -26.09 23.06 38.64
C GLN A 6 -26.49 22.27 37.39
N TYR A 7 -25.99 22.73 36.24
CA TYR A 7 -25.75 21.87 35.09
C TYR A 7 -24.44 21.15 35.34
N GLU A 8 -24.52 19.83 35.50
CA GLU A 8 -23.38 18.93 35.47
C GLU A 8 -22.92 18.83 34.00
N MET A 9 -22.03 19.73 33.58
CA MET A 9 -21.29 19.59 32.33
C MET A 9 -20.29 18.45 32.51
N MET A 10 -20.59 17.29 31.92
CA MET A 10 -19.57 16.29 31.65
C MET A 10 -18.53 16.90 30.70
N PRO A 11 -17.23 16.79 30.97
CA PRO A 11 -16.22 17.10 29.97
C PRO A 11 -16.30 16.04 28.87
N SER A 12 -16.83 16.42 27.72
CA SER A 12 -16.72 15.64 26.48
C SER A 12 -15.23 15.41 26.20
N ASN A 13 -14.78 14.18 26.38
CA ASN A 13 -13.37 13.80 26.34
C ASN A 13 -13.04 13.05 25.05
N ASP A 14 -13.65 13.44 23.92
CA ASP A 14 -13.51 12.73 22.63
C ASP A 14 -12.89 13.57 21.51
N ASN A 15 -12.27 14.71 21.83
CA ASN A 15 -11.58 15.54 20.81
C ASN A 15 -10.05 15.58 20.98
N SER A 16 -9.49 14.91 21.99
CA SER A 16 -8.04 14.95 22.28
C SER A 16 -7.23 14.06 21.34
N PHE A 17 -7.79 12.95 20.86
CA PHE A 17 -7.07 12.04 19.96
C PHE A 17 -7.11 12.51 18.51
N THR A 18 -8.28 12.95 18.03
CA THR A 18 -8.44 13.48 16.66
C THR A 18 -7.63 14.76 16.45
N ASN A 19 -7.60 15.67 17.44
CA ASN A 19 -6.77 16.88 17.34
C ASN A 19 -5.26 16.58 17.47
N LYS A 20 -4.86 15.53 18.19
CA LYS A 20 -3.45 15.10 18.23
C LYS A 20 -3.01 14.38 16.96
N ALA A 21 -3.92 13.65 16.31
CA ALA A 21 -3.68 13.06 15.01
C ALA A 21 -3.56 14.17 13.96
N ALA A 22 -4.47 15.15 13.95
CA ALA A 22 -4.39 16.32 13.08
C ALA A 22 -3.12 17.15 13.33
N ASP A 23 -2.78 17.50 14.59
CA ASP A 23 -1.54 18.23 14.92
C ASP A 23 -0.26 17.43 14.59
N PHE A 24 -0.32 16.10 14.57
CA PHE A 24 0.79 15.23 14.16
C PHE A 24 0.94 15.19 12.63
N LEU A 25 -0.18 15.15 11.91
CA LEU A 25 -0.22 15.24 10.44
C LEU A 25 0.28 16.62 9.96
N ASP A 26 -0.14 17.69 10.63
CA ASP A 26 0.26 19.08 10.37
C ASP A 26 1.77 19.30 10.69
N ARG A 27 2.30 18.59 11.69
CA ARG A 27 3.72 18.65 12.08
C ARG A 27 4.66 17.83 11.18
N ILE A 28 4.14 16.83 10.46
CA ILE A 28 4.91 16.00 9.53
C ILE A 28 4.85 16.54 8.09
N GLY A 29 4.00 17.55 7.81
CA GLY A 29 3.90 18.14 6.48
C GLY A 29 3.25 17.20 5.46
N LEU A 30 2.39 16.27 5.92
CA LEU A 30 1.76 15.26 5.07
C LEU A 30 0.59 15.81 4.23
N GLU A 31 0.07 17.00 4.55
CA GLU A 31 -1.01 17.63 3.77
C GLU A 31 -0.51 18.22 2.43
N ASP A 32 0.79 18.52 2.29
CA ASP A 32 1.39 19.03 1.04
C ASP A 32 1.96 17.91 0.13
N LEU A 33 2.28 16.72 0.68
CA LEU A 33 3.09 15.72 -0.03
C LEU A 33 2.35 14.95 -1.13
N THR A 34 1.04 14.75 -0.98
CA THR A 34 0.22 14.09 -2.01
C THR A 34 -0.40 15.08 -2.99
N GLU A 35 -0.39 16.39 -2.70
CA GLU A 35 -0.89 17.41 -3.61
C GLU A 35 0.06 17.71 -4.76
N ASP A 36 1.37 17.63 -4.52
CA ASP A 36 2.39 18.00 -5.51
C ASP A 36 2.51 17.02 -6.69
N TYR A 37 2.04 15.76 -6.55
CA TYR A 37 2.21 14.70 -7.55
C TYR A 37 0.90 14.09 -8.07
N ARG A 38 -0.22 14.80 -7.96
CA ARG A 38 -1.53 14.29 -8.43
C ARG A 38 -1.56 14.01 -9.93
N GLU A 39 -0.89 14.84 -10.74
CA GLU A 39 -0.87 14.66 -12.19
C GLU A 39 -0.10 13.39 -12.59
N GLU A 40 1.03 13.12 -11.94
CA GLU A 40 1.80 11.89 -12.15
C GLU A 40 1.08 10.65 -11.61
N ASN A 41 0.31 10.81 -10.53
CA ASN A 41 -0.56 9.77 -10.00
C ASN A 41 -1.65 9.39 -11.02
N ASP A 42 -2.42 10.38 -11.50
CA ASP A 42 -3.46 10.19 -12.50
C ASP A 42 -2.90 9.62 -13.82
N ALA A 43 -1.74 10.10 -14.26
CA ALA A 43 -1.07 9.60 -15.46
C ALA A 43 -0.58 8.14 -15.30
N GLY A 44 -0.11 7.77 -14.11
CA GLY A 44 0.23 6.40 -13.76
C GLY A 44 -0.99 5.49 -13.77
N ASP A 45 -2.08 5.94 -13.15
CA ASP A 45 -3.36 5.23 -13.10
C ASP A 45 -3.96 5.00 -14.49
N ASP A 46 -3.95 6.01 -15.36
CA ASP A 46 -4.44 5.89 -16.73
C ASP A 46 -3.66 4.82 -17.51
N ARG A 47 -2.34 4.74 -17.33
CA ARG A 47 -1.50 3.74 -18.00
C ARG A 47 -1.70 2.34 -17.43
N LEU A 48 -1.85 2.22 -16.12
CA LEU A 48 -2.17 0.94 -15.48
C LEU A 48 -3.55 0.45 -15.92
N ALA A 49 -4.55 1.33 -15.98
CA ALA A 49 -5.87 1.00 -16.49
C ALA A 49 -5.82 0.51 -17.95
N GLU A 50 -4.99 1.12 -18.81
CA GLU A 50 -4.80 0.67 -20.19
C GLU A 50 -4.13 -0.71 -20.27
N VAL A 51 -3.07 -0.95 -19.50
CA VAL A 51 -2.31 -2.21 -19.51
C VAL A 51 -3.12 -3.38 -18.96
N PHE A 52 -3.97 -3.11 -17.97
CA PHE A 52 -4.79 -4.12 -17.29
C PHE A 52 -6.26 -4.09 -17.75
N ASP A 53 -6.56 -3.61 -18.97
CA ASP A 53 -7.87 -3.78 -19.63
C ASP A 53 -7.76 -4.75 -20.84
N PRO A 54 -8.38 -5.95 -20.79
CA PRO A 54 -9.24 -6.45 -19.73
C PRO A 54 -8.47 -6.86 -18.47
N LEU A 55 -9.14 -6.74 -17.31
CA LEU A 55 -8.57 -7.13 -16.02
C LEU A 55 -8.21 -8.63 -16.02
N PRO A 56 -6.95 -9.00 -15.74
CA PRO A 56 -6.56 -10.41 -15.60
C PRO A 56 -7.27 -11.07 -14.41
N ASP A 57 -7.72 -12.32 -14.59
CA ASP A 57 -8.45 -13.08 -13.56
C ASP A 57 -7.66 -13.26 -12.24
N VAL A 58 -6.34 -13.11 -12.27
CA VAL A 58 -5.47 -13.20 -11.08
C VAL A 58 -5.51 -11.95 -10.19
N LEU A 59 -6.11 -10.86 -10.67
CA LEU A 59 -6.22 -9.59 -9.95
C LEU A 59 -7.67 -9.31 -9.53
N ALA A 60 -7.83 -8.87 -8.29
CA ALA A 60 -9.13 -8.47 -7.76
C ALA A 60 -9.59 -7.09 -8.26
N LYS A 61 -8.64 -6.22 -8.60
CA LYS A 61 -8.85 -4.93 -9.24
C LYS A 61 -7.62 -4.54 -10.06
N ALA A 62 -7.79 -3.61 -10.98
CA ALA A 62 -6.65 -3.03 -11.69
C ALA A 62 -5.70 -2.36 -10.67
N PRO A 63 -4.38 -2.50 -10.81
CA PRO A 63 -3.42 -1.77 -9.98
C PRO A 63 -3.55 -0.27 -10.24
N GLU A 64 -3.17 0.51 -9.23
CA GLU A 64 -3.15 1.97 -9.26
C GLU A 64 -1.84 2.46 -8.63
N VAL A 65 -1.38 3.65 -8.99
CA VAL A 65 -0.38 4.38 -8.22
C VAL A 65 -1.13 4.96 -7.02
N HIS A 66 -0.96 4.39 -5.84
CA HIS A 66 -1.73 4.83 -4.68
C HIS A 66 -1.19 6.11 -4.06
N GLU A 67 0.12 6.22 -3.99
CA GLU A 67 0.81 7.39 -3.45
C GLU A 67 2.20 7.54 -4.06
N VAL A 68 2.70 8.77 -4.06
CA VAL A 68 4.07 9.12 -4.44
C VAL A 68 4.73 9.74 -3.22
N ASN A 69 5.55 8.95 -2.53
CA ASN A 69 6.18 9.38 -1.28
C ASN A 69 7.45 10.18 -1.55
N LYS A 70 7.50 11.44 -1.07
CA LYS A 70 8.77 12.17 -0.97
C LYS A 70 9.58 11.65 0.21
N VAL A 71 10.73 11.05 -0.07
CA VAL A 71 11.59 10.43 0.95
C VAL A 71 12.86 11.23 1.25
N ASN A 72 13.25 12.14 0.35
CA ASN A 72 14.38 13.03 0.55
C ASN A 72 14.33 14.21 -0.44
N THR A 73 15.32 15.10 -0.36
CA THR A 73 15.61 16.10 -1.38
C THR A 73 17.00 15.82 -1.97
N HIS A 74 17.08 15.76 -3.29
CA HIS A 74 18.30 15.55 -4.03
C HIS A 74 19.18 16.82 -4.00
N ARG A 75 20.46 16.67 -4.34
CA ARG A 75 21.47 17.76 -4.25
C ARG A 75 21.19 18.97 -5.16
N ASP A 76 20.37 18.78 -6.19
CA ASP A 76 19.92 19.84 -7.11
C ASP A 76 18.69 20.60 -6.57
N GLY A 77 18.15 20.19 -5.42
CA GLY A 77 16.97 20.78 -4.81
C GLY A 77 15.65 20.13 -5.23
N ASN A 78 15.66 19.16 -6.14
CA ASN A 78 14.47 18.40 -6.53
C ASN A 78 14.19 17.28 -5.53
N ASP A 79 12.96 16.80 -5.52
CA ASP A 79 12.53 15.77 -4.57
C ASP A 79 12.95 14.37 -5.00
N VAL A 80 13.20 13.52 -4.00
CA VAL A 80 13.46 12.09 -4.18
C VAL A 80 12.19 11.33 -3.83
N LEU A 81 11.68 10.56 -4.78
CA LEU A 81 10.35 9.97 -4.74
C LEU A 81 10.37 8.44 -4.62
N VAL A 82 9.28 7.90 -4.10
CA VAL A 82 8.98 6.46 -4.07
C VAL A 82 7.51 6.30 -4.48
N PRO A 83 7.24 5.96 -5.76
CA PRO A 83 5.91 5.55 -6.19
C PRO A 83 5.53 4.21 -5.54
N VAL A 84 4.33 4.14 -4.98
CA VAL A 84 3.79 2.96 -4.31
C VAL A 84 2.59 2.42 -5.08
N MET A 85 2.66 1.15 -5.48
CA MET A 85 1.63 0.47 -6.27
C MET A 85 1.09 -0.74 -5.50
N PRO A 86 -0.09 -0.62 -4.85
CA PRO A 86 -0.76 -1.76 -4.25
C PRO A 86 -1.41 -2.66 -5.30
N ILE A 87 -1.26 -3.96 -5.10
CA ILE A 87 -1.69 -5.03 -5.99
C ILE A 87 -2.46 -6.04 -5.15
N VAL A 88 -3.75 -6.17 -5.43
CA VAL A 88 -4.63 -7.10 -4.71
C VAL A 88 -4.91 -8.30 -5.60
N LEU A 89 -4.47 -9.48 -5.16
CA LEU A 89 -4.67 -10.72 -5.89
C LEU A 89 -6.07 -11.28 -5.61
N GLU A 90 -6.66 -11.91 -6.63
CA GLU A 90 -8.00 -12.51 -6.54
C GLU A 90 -7.98 -13.77 -5.67
N ASP A 91 -7.03 -14.66 -5.91
CA ASP A 91 -6.98 -15.99 -5.31
C ASP A 91 -6.35 -16.00 -3.90
N ALA A 92 -6.74 -17.01 -3.12
CA ALA A 92 -6.15 -17.35 -1.83
C ALA A 92 -4.92 -18.25 -1.97
N GLY A 93 -4.04 -18.19 -0.97
CA GLY A 93 -2.79 -18.96 -0.92
C GLY A 93 -1.61 -18.25 -1.58
N GLU A 94 -0.42 -18.80 -1.35
CA GLU A 94 0.82 -18.22 -1.87
C GLU A 94 0.80 -18.19 -3.42
N PRO A 95 0.92 -17.00 -4.05
CA PRO A 95 0.86 -16.90 -5.50
C PRO A 95 2.11 -17.52 -6.14
N ALA A 96 1.94 -18.00 -7.38
CA ALA A 96 3.09 -18.45 -8.16
C ALA A 96 4.01 -17.27 -8.45
N MET A 97 5.31 -17.42 -8.14
CA MET A 97 6.26 -16.32 -8.31
C MET A 97 6.37 -15.83 -9.76
N ASP A 98 6.15 -16.69 -10.75
CA ASP A 98 6.17 -16.26 -12.16
C ASP A 98 5.03 -15.27 -12.42
N THR A 99 3.81 -15.56 -11.91
CA THR A 99 2.66 -14.64 -11.97
C THR A 99 2.94 -13.32 -11.25
N VAL A 100 3.53 -13.36 -10.05
CA VAL A 100 3.90 -12.16 -9.28
C VAL A 100 4.83 -11.26 -10.11
N TRP A 101 5.86 -11.85 -10.73
CA TRP A 101 6.84 -11.11 -11.51
C TRP A 101 6.28 -10.63 -12.85
N ASP A 102 5.41 -11.40 -13.51
CA ASP A 102 4.71 -10.95 -14.71
C ASP A 102 3.89 -9.69 -14.41
N ILE A 103 3.12 -9.68 -13.31
CA ILE A 103 2.38 -8.50 -12.86
C ILE A 103 3.35 -7.34 -12.53
N ALA A 104 4.41 -7.61 -11.79
CA ALA A 104 5.40 -6.60 -11.42
C ALA A 104 6.04 -5.93 -12.64
N GLY A 105 6.42 -6.74 -13.65
CA GLY A 105 6.98 -6.26 -14.91
C GLY A 105 5.99 -5.34 -15.64
N SER A 106 4.73 -5.75 -15.77
CA SER A 106 3.69 -4.93 -16.41
C SER A 106 3.42 -3.62 -15.67
N VAL A 107 3.39 -3.65 -14.33
CA VAL A 107 3.25 -2.42 -13.50
C VAL A 107 4.45 -1.49 -13.71
N ILE A 108 5.66 -2.02 -13.68
CA ILE A 108 6.89 -1.25 -13.86
C ILE A 108 6.93 -0.61 -15.25
N GLU A 109 6.64 -1.37 -16.31
CA GLU A 109 6.59 -0.85 -17.69
C GLU A 109 5.55 0.27 -17.87
N ALA A 110 4.40 0.16 -17.20
CA ALA A 110 3.35 1.17 -17.26
C ALA A 110 3.75 2.46 -16.53
N VAL A 111 4.31 2.33 -15.32
CA VAL A 111 4.52 3.44 -14.39
C VAL A 111 5.84 4.16 -14.62
N HIS A 112 6.93 3.43 -14.92
CA HIS A 112 8.26 4.02 -15.01
C HIS A 112 8.35 5.23 -15.96
N PRO A 113 7.76 5.21 -17.18
CA PRO A 113 7.80 6.36 -18.09
C PRO A 113 7.18 7.65 -17.54
N VAL A 114 6.26 7.55 -16.56
CA VAL A 114 5.66 8.72 -15.91
C VAL A 114 6.65 9.42 -14.98
N PHE A 115 7.58 8.64 -14.39
CA PHE A 115 8.51 9.11 -13.38
C PHE A 115 9.96 9.28 -13.91
N GLU A 116 10.21 9.11 -15.21
CA GLU A 116 11.55 9.11 -15.82
C GLU A 116 12.32 10.43 -15.61
N GLU A 117 11.62 11.55 -15.47
CA GLU A 117 12.23 12.88 -15.25
C GLU A 117 12.48 13.20 -13.76
N PHE A 118 12.05 12.32 -12.83
CA PHE A 118 12.13 12.53 -11.39
C PHE A 118 13.24 11.70 -10.74
N HIS A 119 13.70 12.12 -9.56
CA HIS A 119 14.64 11.30 -8.77
C HIS A 119 13.89 10.21 -8.03
N VAL A 120 13.64 9.07 -8.66
CA VAL A 120 13.05 7.91 -7.99
C VAL A 120 14.11 7.17 -7.18
N ARG A 121 13.85 6.88 -5.90
CA ARG A 121 14.75 6.03 -5.09
C ARG A 121 14.56 4.55 -5.44
N HIS A 122 13.31 4.13 -5.59
CA HIS A 122 12.88 2.80 -6.03
C HIS A 122 11.36 2.85 -6.25
N TYR A 123 10.85 1.84 -6.95
CA TYR A 123 9.43 1.54 -7.05
C TYR A 123 9.05 0.53 -5.97
N ASP A 124 7.94 0.75 -5.28
CA ASP A 124 7.45 -0.14 -4.21
C ASP A 124 6.14 -0.80 -4.61
N LEU A 125 6.21 -2.09 -4.91
CA LEU A 125 5.07 -2.90 -5.33
C LEU A 125 4.61 -3.71 -4.12
N GLN A 126 3.40 -3.42 -3.64
CA GLN A 126 2.85 -4.03 -2.44
C GLN A 126 1.74 -4.99 -2.80
N PHE A 127 1.91 -6.26 -2.48
CA PHE A 127 0.98 -7.33 -2.81
C PHE A 127 0.17 -7.73 -1.59
N ALA A 128 -1.09 -8.04 -1.83
CA ALA A 128 -1.97 -8.66 -0.84
C ALA A 128 -2.74 -9.83 -1.44
N TYR A 129 -2.82 -10.90 -0.66
CA TYR A 129 -3.57 -12.12 -0.95
C TYR A 129 -4.07 -12.71 0.37
N ALA A 130 -5.14 -13.50 0.34
CA ALA A 130 -5.54 -14.25 1.52
C ALA A 130 -4.61 -15.45 1.73
N ASP A 131 -4.39 -15.86 2.97
CA ASP A 131 -3.75 -17.15 3.23
C ASP A 131 -4.60 -18.32 2.68
N ALA A 132 -4.03 -19.52 2.61
CA ALA A 132 -4.66 -20.66 1.94
C ALA A 132 -5.99 -21.10 2.58
N ASP A 133 -6.21 -20.75 3.85
CA ASP A 133 -7.44 -21.06 4.59
C ASP A 133 -8.44 -19.88 4.58
N GLU A 134 -8.14 -18.78 3.88
CA GLU A 134 -8.95 -17.55 3.79
C GLU A 134 -9.31 -16.93 5.16
N GLN A 135 -8.38 -17.02 6.12
CA GLN A 135 -8.56 -16.51 7.48
C GLN A 135 -7.92 -15.14 7.66
N GLU A 136 -6.76 -14.92 7.06
CA GLU A 136 -5.95 -13.72 7.27
C GLU A 136 -5.40 -13.19 5.94
N VAL A 137 -5.22 -11.87 5.86
CA VAL A 137 -4.56 -11.25 4.72
C VAL A 137 -3.04 -11.33 4.92
N THR A 138 -2.34 -11.80 3.90
CA THR A 138 -0.88 -11.76 3.84
C THR A 138 -0.42 -10.63 2.95
N TYR A 139 0.52 -9.83 3.45
CA TYR A 139 1.12 -8.70 2.73
C TYR A 139 2.58 -9.00 2.38
N ARG A 140 2.95 -8.76 1.12
CA ARG A 140 4.30 -8.96 0.59
C ARG A 140 4.72 -7.75 -0.22
N ARG A 141 6.01 -7.46 -0.31
CA ARG A 141 6.49 -6.37 -1.18
C ARG A 141 7.66 -6.77 -2.06
N ILE A 142 7.77 -6.08 -3.18
CA ILE A 142 8.94 -6.05 -4.05
C ILE A 142 9.36 -4.60 -4.20
N THR A 143 10.64 -4.30 -3.98
CA THR A 143 11.19 -2.98 -4.32
C THR A 143 12.24 -3.11 -5.40
N VAL A 144 12.16 -2.24 -6.40
CA VAL A 144 13.06 -2.27 -7.57
C VAL A 144 13.69 -0.90 -7.75
N GLN A 145 15.03 -0.87 -7.82
CA GLN A 145 15.79 0.35 -8.06
C GLN A 145 15.62 0.83 -9.51
N PRO A 146 15.64 2.15 -9.78
CA PRO A 146 15.43 2.69 -11.12
C PRO A 146 16.48 2.19 -12.13
N GLU A 147 17.73 1.94 -11.73
CA GLU A 147 18.78 1.46 -12.64
C GLU A 147 18.49 0.06 -13.19
N LEU A 148 17.83 -0.79 -12.39
CA LEU A 148 17.39 -2.12 -12.83
C LEU A 148 16.17 -2.01 -13.75
N VAL A 149 15.26 -1.08 -13.46
CA VAL A 149 14.09 -0.79 -14.30
C VAL A 149 14.52 -0.23 -15.66
N ASP A 150 15.44 0.72 -15.68
CA ASP A 150 16.01 1.29 -16.90
C ASP A 150 16.61 0.20 -17.79
N SER A 151 17.38 -0.71 -17.18
CA SER A 151 17.98 -1.85 -17.89
C SER A 151 16.90 -2.74 -18.47
N TYR A 152 15.88 -3.10 -17.68
CA TYR A 152 14.75 -3.92 -18.12
C TYR A 152 13.94 -3.31 -19.27
N ILE A 153 13.74 -2.00 -19.27
CA ILE A 153 12.93 -1.32 -20.30
C ILE A 153 13.73 -1.03 -21.56
N THR A 154 15.02 -0.69 -21.43
CA THR A 154 15.82 -0.15 -22.54
C THR A 154 16.74 -1.18 -23.19
N ASP A 155 17.17 -2.22 -22.47
CA ASP A 155 18.04 -3.26 -23.00
C ASP A 155 17.22 -4.48 -23.47
N PRO A 156 17.11 -4.74 -24.79
CA PRO A 156 16.35 -5.87 -25.30
C PRO A 156 16.95 -7.24 -24.95
N GLU A 157 18.20 -7.31 -24.48
CA GLU A 157 18.81 -8.55 -23.99
C GLU A 157 18.53 -8.79 -22.50
N TYR A 158 18.08 -7.76 -21.76
CA TYR A 158 17.77 -7.85 -20.34
C TYR A 158 16.30 -8.21 -20.13
N THR A 159 16.04 -9.44 -19.68
CA THR A 159 14.68 -9.97 -19.56
C THR A 159 14.10 -9.74 -18.16
N LEU A 160 12.78 -9.95 -18.02
CA LEU A 160 12.11 -9.94 -16.71
C LEU A 160 12.70 -10.99 -15.74
N SER A 161 13.21 -12.10 -16.28
CA SER A 161 13.92 -13.11 -15.48
C SER A 161 15.24 -12.59 -14.96
N ASP A 162 15.96 -11.77 -15.72
CA ASP A 162 17.20 -11.13 -15.28
C ASP A 162 16.91 -10.10 -14.19
N LEU A 163 15.88 -9.26 -14.38
CA LEU A 163 15.39 -8.31 -13.37
C LEU A 163 15.12 -9.01 -12.04
N ARG A 164 14.33 -10.09 -12.09
CA ARG A 164 13.99 -10.91 -10.93
C ARG A 164 15.23 -11.46 -10.23
N VAL A 165 16.20 -11.97 -10.99
CA VAL A 165 17.44 -12.53 -10.45
C VAL A 165 18.26 -11.43 -9.77
N GLU A 166 18.39 -10.26 -10.38
CA GLU A 166 19.19 -9.17 -9.82
C GLU A 166 18.54 -8.56 -8.58
N VAL A 167 17.21 -8.37 -8.56
CA VAL A 167 16.48 -7.96 -7.34
C VAL A 167 16.72 -8.98 -6.22
N LYS A 168 16.63 -10.28 -6.53
CA LYS A 168 16.88 -11.34 -5.54
C LYS A 168 18.31 -11.37 -5.01
N VAL A 169 19.29 -11.10 -5.87
CA VAL A 169 20.71 -11.08 -5.50
C VAL A 169 21.06 -9.82 -4.71
N GLY A 170 20.41 -8.70 -5.03
CA GLY A 170 20.59 -7.41 -4.36
C GLY A 170 19.90 -7.31 -3.00
N ASP A 171 18.88 -8.12 -2.75
CA ASP A 171 18.19 -8.19 -1.45
C ASP A 171 19.14 -8.67 -0.35
N ASP A 172 19.40 -7.79 0.62
CA ASP A 172 20.28 -8.04 1.77
C ASP A 172 19.51 -8.45 3.04
N GLY A 173 18.18 -8.54 2.97
CA GLY A 173 17.27 -8.88 4.05
C GLY A 173 16.85 -7.70 4.93
N ASP A 174 17.31 -6.47 4.66
CA ASP A 174 16.82 -5.24 5.29
C ASP A 174 15.72 -4.62 4.42
N ASP A 175 14.48 -4.66 4.89
CA ASP A 175 13.32 -4.15 4.16
C ASP A 175 13.32 -2.63 3.97
N GLY A 176 14.18 -1.89 4.69
CA GLY A 176 14.39 -0.45 4.50
C GLY A 176 15.40 -0.09 3.41
N VAL A 177 16.08 -1.09 2.84
CA VAL A 177 17.14 -0.93 1.84
C VAL A 177 16.74 -1.65 0.55
N PRO A 178 16.31 -0.94 -0.50
CA PRO A 178 16.03 -1.58 -1.78
C PRO A 178 17.32 -2.12 -2.42
N PRO A 179 17.25 -3.20 -3.23
CA PRO A 179 16.03 -3.90 -3.64
C PRO A 179 15.56 -4.93 -2.61
N VAL A 180 14.25 -5.21 -2.58
CA VAL A 180 13.61 -6.18 -1.67
C VAL A 180 12.93 -7.26 -2.51
N TYR A 181 13.21 -8.53 -2.22
CA TYR A 181 12.68 -9.67 -2.95
C TYR A 181 11.59 -10.39 -2.16
N TRP A 182 10.33 -10.08 -2.46
CA TRP A 182 9.15 -10.81 -1.97
C TRP A 182 9.10 -10.99 -0.44
N GLN A 183 9.27 -9.88 0.28
CA GLN A 183 9.35 -9.88 1.73
C GLN A 183 7.99 -9.62 2.37
N GLN A 184 7.67 -10.38 3.43
CA GLN A 184 6.46 -10.13 4.22
C GLN A 184 6.67 -8.89 5.07
N PHE A 185 5.64 -8.06 5.16
CA PHE A 185 5.63 -6.90 6.05
C PHE A 185 4.29 -6.80 6.76
N ASP A 186 4.28 -6.07 7.88
CA ASP A 186 3.06 -5.79 8.63
C ASP A 186 2.46 -4.47 8.14
N ALA A 187 1.51 -4.56 7.20
CA ALA A 187 0.84 -3.41 6.60
C ALA A 187 -0.07 -2.65 7.58
N GLU A 188 -0.51 -3.31 8.66
CA GLU A 188 -1.38 -2.71 9.67
C GLU A 188 -0.57 -1.94 10.73
N SER A 189 0.72 -2.29 10.89
CA SER A 189 1.66 -1.59 11.76
C SER A 189 2.53 -0.61 10.98
N ILE A 190 2.15 0.67 11.05
CA ILE A 190 2.88 1.82 10.47
C ILE A 190 4.35 1.87 10.95
N GLY A 191 4.65 1.31 12.13
CA GLY A 191 6.00 1.32 12.72
C GLY A 191 6.91 0.15 12.36
N SER A 192 6.39 -0.94 11.77
CA SER A 192 7.15 -2.15 11.42
C SER A 192 7.05 -2.55 9.95
N SER A 193 6.40 -1.74 9.12
CA SER A 193 6.23 -1.94 7.68
C SER A 193 7.47 -1.55 6.85
N GLY A 194 8.63 -1.34 7.48
CA GLY A 194 9.80 -0.73 6.82
C GLY A 194 9.52 0.67 6.28
N ALA A 195 8.43 1.31 6.74
CA ALA A 195 7.84 2.46 6.10
C ALA A 195 8.79 3.66 6.11
N TYR A 196 8.97 4.24 4.92
CA TYR A 196 9.43 5.61 4.77
C TYR A 196 8.58 6.51 5.68
N ALA A 197 9.19 7.54 6.26
CA ALA A 197 8.48 8.54 7.04
C ALA A 197 7.45 9.24 6.13
N GLY A 198 6.24 8.68 6.06
CA GLY A 198 5.27 8.98 5.00
C GLY A 198 4.03 8.08 5.03
N GLY A 199 4.10 6.85 5.57
CA GLY A 199 2.91 6.02 5.78
C GLY A 199 2.73 4.84 4.81
N GLY A 200 3.74 4.53 3.99
CA GLY A 200 3.71 3.45 3.01
C GLY A 200 3.57 2.01 3.54
N GLY A 201 3.22 1.81 4.81
CA GLY A 201 2.71 0.53 5.28
C GLY A 201 1.24 0.29 4.91
N ALA A 202 0.45 1.35 4.69
CA ALA A 202 -1.01 1.26 4.65
C ALA A 202 -1.64 1.14 3.25
N ALA A 203 -0.89 1.40 2.17
CA ALA A 203 -1.46 1.50 0.81
C ALA A 203 -2.19 0.23 0.37
N VAL A 204 -1.53 -0.94 0.49
CA VAL A 204 -2.14 -2.21 0.08
C VAL A 204 -3.26 -2.67 1.02
N ALA A 205 -3.19 -2.35 2.31
CA ALA A 205 -4.27 -2.63 3.25
C ALA A 205 -5.54 -1.83 2.92
N MET A 206 -5.40 -0.55 2.54
CA MET A 206 -6.50 0.29 2.07
C MET A 206 -7.05 -0.19 0.71
N ALA A 207 -6.17 -0.57 -0.21
CA ALA A 207 -6.56 -1.16 -1.49
C ALA A 207 -7.36 -2.46 -1.30
N CYS A 208 -6.95 -3.33 -0.36
CA CYS A 208 -7.72 -4.52 0.01
C CYS A 208 -9.08 -4.19 0.61
N ALA A 209 -9.14 -3.25 1.55
CA ALA A 209 -10.38 -2.88 2.23
C ALA A 209 -11.41 -2.22 1.28
N SER A 210 -10.94 -1.63 0.18
CA SER A 210 -11.78 -0.98 -0.84
C SER A 210 -12.11 -1.88 -2.04
N ALA A 211 -11.37 -2.98 -2.22
CA ALA A 211 -11.64 -3.93 -3.28
C ALA A 211 -13.01 -4.61 -3.07
N SER A 212 -13.74 -4.81 -4.17
CA SER A 212 -15.08 -5.42 -4.15
C SER A 212 -15.08 -6.92 -4.45
N ALA A 213 -13.90 -7.46 -4.80
CA ALA A 213 -13.64 -8.85 -5.17
C ALA A 213 -12.30 -9.29 -4.56
N GLY A 214 -11.99 -10.59 -4.67
CA GLY A 214 -10.78 -11.18 -4.14
C GLY A 214 -10.90 -11.72 -2.71
N ALA A 215 -10.17 -12.81 -2.46
CA ALA A 215 -10.11 -13.46 -1.16
C ALA A 215 -9.56 -12.51 -0.08
N ALA A 216 -8.53 -11.73 -0.40
CA ALA A 216 -7.94 -10.75 0.52
C ALA A 216 -8.94 -9.67 0.96
N ALA A 217 -9.77 -9.17 0.05
CA ALA A 217 -10.79 -8.18 0.38
C ALA A 217 -11.87 -8.77 1.31
N SER A 218 -12.23 -10.04 1.08
CA SER A 218 -13.18 -10.77 1.91
C SER A 218 -12.66 -10.96 3.35
N CYS A 219 -11.38 -11.26 3.51
CA CYS A 219 -10.73 -11.36 4.82
C CYS A 219 -10.65 -9.99 5.52
N ALA A 220 -10.27 -8.93 4.80
CA ALA A 220 -10.21 -7.57 5.35
C ALA A 220 -11.58 -7.06 5.83
N GLY A 221 -12.65 -7.35 5.08
CA GLY A 221 -14.03 -7.03 5.48
C GLY A 221 -14.52 -7.84 6.69
N SER A 222 -14.02 -9.07 6.86
CA SER A 222 -14.39 -9.96 7.98
C SER A 222 -13.79 -9.52 9.31
N ALA A 223 -12.58 -8.94 9.29
CA ALA A 223 -11.93 -8.36 10.47
C ALA A 223 -12.72 -7.15 11.02
N ALA A 224 -13.30 -6.33 10.15
CA ALA A 224 -14.19 -5.22 10.55
C ALA A 224 -15.55 -5.71 11.12
N GLY A 225 -16.01 -6.90 10.73
CA GLY A 225 -17.26 -7.52 11.21
C GLY A 225 -17.15 -8.22 12.57
N ALA A 226 -15.96 -8.64 12.99
CA ALA A 226 -15.74 -9.34 14.26
C ALA A 226 -15.91 -8.44 15.50
N GLY A 227 -15.88 -7.10 15.34
CA GLY A 227 -16.18 -6.13 16.41
C GLY A 227 -17.68 -5.86 16.63
N GLY A 228 -18.56 -6.34 15.75
CA GLY A 228 -19.98 -5.97 15.73
C GLY A 228 -20.98 -7.04 16.21
N ALA A 229 -20.53 -8.25 16.52
CA ALA A 229 -21.41 -9.37 16.87
C ALA A 229 -21.17 -9.94 18.27
N ALA A 230 -20.99 -9.09 19.27
CA ALA A 230 -21.18 -9.44 20.69
C ALA A 230 -22.50 -8.84 21.21
N GLY A 231 -23.62 -9.36 20.74
CA GLY A 231 -24.95 -8.84 21.12
C GLY A 231 -26.12 -9.74 20.72
N GLY A 232 -25.95 -11.05 20.74
CA GLY A 232 -26.99 -11.99 20.32
C GLY A 232 -26.84 -13.35 20.99
N GLY A 233 -27.08 -13.42 22.30
CA GLY A 233 -27.14 -14.67 23.07
C GLY A 233 -28.37 -14.67 23.96
N GLY A 234 -29.42 -15.37 23.54
CA GLY A 234 -30.68 -15.50 24.24
C GLY A 234 -30.58 -16.28 25.56
N GLY A 235 -31.53 -16.01 26.46
CA GLY A 235 -31.79 -16.80 27.65
C GLY A 235 -33.28 -17.12 27.73
N ALA A 236 -33.62 -18.39 27.50
CA ALA A 236 -34.94 -18.95 27.71
C ALA A 236 -35.20 -19.25 29.21
N GLY A 237 -36.45 -19.11 29.64
CA GLY A 237 -37.06 -20.01 30.62
C GLY A 237 -37.44 -19.46 32.01
N GLY A 238 -38.74 -19.50 32.32
CA GLY A 238 -39.22 -20.13 33.56
C GLY A 238 -40.04 -19.26 34.53
N CYS A 239 -41.30 -19.70 34.71
CA CYS A 239 -42.32 -19.33 35.72
C CYS A 239 -43.17 -18.08 35.44
#